data_AF-A0A3P8YXN7-F1
#
_entry.id   AF-A0A3P8YXN7-F1
#
_cell.length_a   1.000
_cell.length_b   1.000
_cell.length_c   1.000
_cell.angle_alpha   90.00
_cell.angle_beta   90.00
_cell.angle_gamma   90.00
#
_symmetry.space_group_name_H-M   'P 1'
#
loop_
_entity.id
_entity.type
_entity.pdbx_description
1 polymer ?
#
loop_
_entity_poly.entity_id
_entity_poly.type
_entity_poly.pdbx_seq_one_letter_code
_entity_poly.pdbx_strand_id
1 'polypeptide(L)'
;MFILLYRICPCLSQRLVSLRSKEPDALSQELAQFGQELMLCGTDDLDLITGRACPIRQLCFLEQLLTVVQGSAGPGGDSRAGGEGLLKELFSPEALPHLTHTLTPTLNPWPAQIRAAQKGQKSLPSRPRGEEVADVTALLESTRNTLDQLHKQCVFLRDEATRPSVFSVCALRVAVCDLAQIMGVFNRVYETDFRSYVNRDPPSLRPHTHTFRTVHTLLSACNTELEMLQQLLVTSVSLSDTVKDVHTHPRYWSRGHRQTLPTQLEDLTRRYRVPHP
;
A
#
# COMPACT_ATOMS: atom_id res chain seq x y z
N MET A 1 -12.00 -12.92 -23.23
CA MET A 1 -11.33 -14.08 -22.58
C MET A 1 -9.88 -13.77 -22.19
N PHE A 2 -8.98 -13.44 -23.12
CA PHE A 2 -7.54 -13.21 -22.86
C PHE A 2 -7.21 -12.18 -21.77
N ILE A 3 -7.94 -11.06 -21.71
CA ILE A 3 -7.73 -10.01 -20.69
C ILE A 3 -8.13 -10.49 -19.29
N LEU A 4 -9.19 -11.30 -19.19
CA LEU A 4 -9.65 -11.88 -17.92
C LEU A 4 -8.67 -12.94 -17.41
N LEU A 5 -8.16 -13.79 -18.30
CA LEU A 5 -7.15 -14.80 -17.99
C LEU A 5 -5.83 -14.19 -17.51
N TYR A 6 -5.44 -13.03 -18.05
CA TYR A 6 -4.26 -12.28 -17.62
C TYR A 6 -4.35 -11.81 -16.15
N ARG A 7 -5.55 -11.52 -15.66
CA ARG A 7 -5.77 -11.14 -14.25
C ARG A 7 -5.75 -12.33 -13.29
N ILE A 8 -6.15 -13.52 -13.75
CA ILE A 8 -6.25 -14.71 -12.90
C ILE A 8 -4.86 -15.30 -12.62
N CYS A 9 -3.94 -15.26 -13.59
CA CYS A 9 -2.60 -15.82 -13.38
C CYS A 9 -1.53 -15.10 -14.24
N PRO A 10 -0.58 -14.35 -13.64
CA PRO A 10 0.51 -13.71 -14.38
C PRO A 10 1.47 -14.73 -15.02
N CYS A 11 1.53 -15.97 -14.52
CA CYS A 11 2.36 -17.05 -15.07
C CYS A 11 1.92 -17.48 -16.49
N LEU A 12 0.63 -17.31 -16.81
CA LEU A 12 0.09 -17.56 -18.16
C LEU A 12 0.68 -16.62 -19.20
N SER A 13 1.13 -15.43 -18.81
CA SER A 13 1.70 -14.45 -19.76
C SER A 13 2.95 -15.02 -20.46
N GLN A 14 3.82 -15.71 -19.72
CA GLN A 14 5.03 -16.33 -20.28
C GLN A 14 4.69 -17.51 -21.20
N ARG A 15 3.68 -18.32 -20.84
CA ARG A 15 3.20 -19.44 -21.67
C ARG A 15 2.49 -18.97 -22.94
N LEU A 16 1.62 -17.96 -22.86
CA LEU A 16 0.90 -17.40 -24.01
C LEU A 16 1.80 -16.63 -24.96
N VAL A 17 2.84 -15.95 -24.47
CA VAL A 17 3.85 -15.29 -25.32
C VAL A 17 4.68 -16.31 -26.10
N SER A 18 5.03 -17.44 -25.47
CA SER A 18 5.69 -18.57 -26.13
C SER A 18 4.80 -19.19 -27.23
N LEU A 19 3.51 -19.38 -26.94
CA LEU A 19 2.54 -20.04 -27.83
C LEU A 19 2.00 -19.15 -28.96
N ARG A 20 2.10 -17.81 -28.84
CA ARG A 20 1.73 -16.88 -29.93
C ARG A 20 2.54 -17.11 -31.22
N SER A 21 3.67 -17.82 -31.12
CA SER A 21 4.53 -18.22 -32.24
C SER A 21 4.13 -19.57 -32.91
N LYS A 22 3.15 -20.29 -32.36
CA LYS A 22 2.67 -21.59 -32.87
C LYS A 22 1.26 -21.49 -33.48
N GLU A 23 0.86 -22.52 -34.22
CA GLU A 23 -0.45 -22.64 -34.87
C GLU A 23 -1.63 -22.34 -33.91
N PRO A 24 -2.73 -21.73 -34.43
CA PRO A 24 -3.87 -21.29 -33.62
C PRO A 24 -4.54 -22.42 -32.84
N ASP A 25 -4.50 -23.64 -33.36
CA ASP A 25 -5.09 -24.83 -32.74
C ASP A 25 -4.34 -25.24 -31.46
N ALA A 26 -3.01 -25.07 -31.43
CA ALA A 26 -2.20 -25.33 -30.24
C ALA A 26 -2.51 -24.33 -29.10
N LEU A 27 -2.86 -23.09 -29.46
CA LEU A 27 -3.24 -22.06 -28.49
C LEU A 27 -4.62 -22.35 -27.89
N SER A 28 -5.59 -22.81 -28.69
CA SER A 28 -6.89 -23.23 -28.16
C SER A 28 -6.80 -24.45 -27.23
N GLN A 29 -5.91 -25.40 -27.54
CA GLN A 29 -5.71 -26.59 -26.72
C GLN A 29 -5.07 -26.26 -25.36
N GLU A 30 -4.09 -25.36 -25.33
CA GLU A 30 -3.48 -24.87 -24.10
C GLU A 30 -4.46 -24.05 -23.24
N LEU A 31 -5.32 -23.26 -23.89
CA LEU A 31 -6.40 -22.58 -23.17
C LEU A 31 -7.43 -23.57 -22.62
N ALA A 32 -7.67 -24.71 -23.28
CA ALA A 32 -8.56 -25.78 -22.79
C ALA A 32 -7.95 -26.49 -21.59
N GLN A 33 -6.66 -26.77 -21.66
CA GLN A 33 -5.92 -27.32 -20.55
C GLN A 33 -5.91 -26.37 -19.35
N PHE A 34 -5.73 -25.07 -19.58
CA PHE A 34 -5.83 -24.07 -18.52
C PHE A 34 -7.25 -23.94 -17.95
N GLY A 35 -8.28 -24.00 -18.81
CA GLY A 35 -9.67 -24.05 -18.36
C GLY A 35 -9.98 -25.28 -17.51
N GLN A 36 -9.38 -26.43 -17.82
CA GLN A 36 -9.46 -27.65 -17.03
C GLN A 36 -8.75 -27.53 -15.69
N GLU A 37 -7.58 -26.89 -15.65
CA GLU A 37 -6.87 -26.58 -14.40
C GLU A 37 -7.72 -25.68 -13.47
N LEU A 38 -8.50 -24.76 -14.04
CA LEU A 38 -9.45 -23.91 -13.32
C LEU A 38 -10.81 -24.58 -13.06
N MET A 39 -11.00 -25.84 -13.46
CA MET A 39 -12.28 -26.56 -13.40
C MET A 39 -13.46 -25.84 -14.10
N LEU A 40 -13.16 -25.07 -15.15
CA LEU A 40 -14.15 -24.31 -15.94
C LEU A 40 -14.64 -25.06 -17.19
N CYS A 41 -13.78 -25.89 -17.80
CA CYS A 41 -14.12 -26.67 -19.01
C CYS A 41 -13.19 -27.88 -19.16
N GLY A 42 -13.61 -28.88 -19.94
CA GLY A 42 -12.82 -30.05 -20.30
C GLY A 42 -11.63 -29.75 -21.23
N THR A 43 -10.67 -30.68 -21.33
CA THR A 43 -9.56 -30.59 -22.31
C THR A 43 -10.04 -30.65 -23.76
N ASP A 44 -11.20 -31.25 -23.99
CA ASP A 44 -11.81 -31.43 -25.32
C ASP A 44 -12.82 -30.33 -25.66
N ASP A 45 -13.06 -29.39 -24.74
CA ASP A 45 -14.03 -28.29 -24.89
C ASP A 45 -13.43 -27.09 -25.66
N LEU A 46 -12.81 -27.37 -26.81
CA LEU A 46 -12.26 -26.33 -27.68
C LEU A 46 -13.36 -25.44 -28.28
N ASP A 47 -14.59 -25.95 -28.39
CA ASP A 47 -15.75 -25.20 -28.86
C ASP A 47 -16.10 -24.03 -27.91
N LEU A 48 -15.93 -24.20 -26.60
CA LEU A 48 -16.12 -23.14 -25.61
C LEU A 48 -15.06 -22.04 -25.74
N ILE A 49 -13.85 -22.39 -26.14
CA ILE A 49 -12.72 -21.45 -26.24
C ILE A 49 -12.73 -20.71 -27.57
N THR A 50 -13.10 -21.42 -28.63
CA THR A 50 -13.26 -20.88 -29.98
C THR A 50 -14.58 -20.15 -30.17
N GLY A 51 -15.48 -20.18 -29.18
CA GLY A 51 -16.77 -19.50 -29.21
C GLY A 51 -17.80 -20.14 -30.13
N ARG A 52 -17.64 -21.44 -30.42
CA ARG A 52 -18.52 -22.25 -31.28
C ARG A 52 -19.55 -23.07 -30.49
N ALA A 53 -19.45 -23.09 -29.16
CA ALA A 53 -20.45 -23.74 -28.32
C ALA A 53 -21.82 -23.05 -28.42
N CYS A 54 -22.88 -23.74 -27.99
CA CYS A 54 -24.21 -23.14 -27.99
C CYS A 54 -24.28 -21.94 -27.02
N PRO A 55 -25.12 -20.91 -27.30
CA PRO A 55 -25.11 -19.64 -26.55
C PRO A 55 -25.28 -19.81 -25.03
N ILE A 56 -26.11 -20.76 -24.61
CA ILE A 56 -26.36 -21.04 -23.19
C ILE A 56 -25.08 -21.57 -22.51
N ARG A 57 -24.40 -22.52 -23.15
CA ARG A 57 -23.17 -23.13 -22.62
C ARG A 57 -22.04 -22.10 -22.57
N GLN A 58 -21.95 -21.24 -23.58
CA GLN A 58 -20.98 -20.14 -23.63
C GLN A 58 -21.19 -19.11 -22.52
N LEU A 59 -22.46 -18.79 -22.21
CA LEU A 59 -22.83 -17.87 -21.13
C LEU A 59 -22.52 -18.46 -19.75
N CYS A 60 -22.86 -19.74 -19.51
CA CYS A 60 -22.53 -20.41 -18.26
C CYS A 60 -21.02 -20.45 -18.01
N PHE A 61 -20.23 -20.72 -19.05
CA PHE A 61 -18.77 -20.69 -18.96
C PHE A 61 -18.22 -19.29 -18.61
N LEU A 62 -18.77 -18.24 -19.22
CA LEU A 62 -18.39 -16.86 -18.92
C LEU A 62 -18.77 -16.45 -17.49
N GLU A 63 -19.92 -16.90 -17.00
CA GLU A 63 -20.35 -16.68 -15.62
C GLU A 63 -19.38 -17.34 -14.62
N GLN A 64 -19.00 -18.61 -14.86
CA GLN A 64 -18.01 -19.32 -14.05
C GLN A 64 -16.61 -18.67 -14.12
N LEU A 65 -16.21 -18.13 -15.27
CA LEU A 65 -14.96 -17.39 -15.39
C LEU A 65 -14.99 -16.10 -14.56
N LEU A 66 -16.14 -15.40 -14.51
CA LEU A 66 -16.31 -14.18 -13.73
C LEU A 66 -16.32 -14.45 -12.22
N THR A 67 -16.85 -15.58 -11.75
CA THR A 67 -16.81 -15.93 -10.32
C THR A 67 -15.38 -16.21 -9.84
N VAL A 68 -14.53 -16.83 -10.66
CA VAL A 68 -13.10 -17.01 -10.36
C VAL A 68 -12.35 -15.67 -10.28
N VAL A 69 -12.68 -14.73 -11.17
CA VAL A 69 -12.12 -13.37 -11.16
C VAL A 69 -12.59 -12.59 -9.93
N GLN A 70 -13.84 -12.74 -9.52
CA GLN A 70 -14.37 -12.12 -8.30
C GLN A 70 -13.85 -12.78 -7.02
N GLY A 71 -13.55 -14.08 -7.01
CA GLY A 71 -12.88 -14.74 -5.89
C GLY A 71 -11.45 -14.24 -5.63
N SER A 72 -10.78 -13.71 -6.67
CA SER A 72 -9.43 -13.10 -6.55
C SER A 72 -9.44 -11.67 -6.02
N ALA A 73 -10.61 -11.02 -6.01
CA ALA A 73 -10.83 -9.71 -5.42
C ALA A 73 -11.85 -9.90 -4.29
N GLY A 74 -11.36 -10.10 -3.07
CA GLY A 74 -12.20 -10.37 -1.90
C GLY A 74 -13.43 -9.45 -1.80
N PRO A 75 -14.52 -9.91 -1.15
CA PRO A 75 -15.76 -9.16 -1.05
C PRO A 75 -15.54 -7.97 -0.10
N GLY A 76 -15.16 -6.83 -0.67
CA GLY A 76 -14.89 -5.61 0.06
C GLY A 76 -14.44 -4.54 -0.91
N GLY A 77 -15.32 -3.56 -1.14
CA GLY A 77 -15.00 -2.38 -1.93
C GLY A 77 -13.78 -1.63 -1.40
N ASP A 78 -13.27 -0.76 -2.27
CA ASP A 78 -12.36 0.34 -1.98
C ASP A 78 -10.90 -0.03 -1.70
N SER A 79 -10.25 -0.53 -2.75
CA SER A 79 -8.79 -0.64 -2.90
C SER A 79 -8.05 0.72 -2.97
N ARG A 80 -8.56 1.78 -2.34
CA ARG A 80 -7.88 3.08 -2.22
C ARG A 80 -7.71 3.60 -0.80
N ALA A 81 -8.27 2.94 0.22
CA ALA A 81 -8.20 3.42 1.61
C ALA A 81 -7.32 2.57 2.55
N GLY A 82 -6.94 1.34 2.16
CA GLY A 82 -6.25 0.39 3.06
C GLY A 82 -4.79 0.71 3.37
N GLY A 83 -4.05 1.32 2.44
CA GLY A 83 -2.62 1.59 2.62
C GLY A 83 -2.34 2.77 3.55
N GLU A 84 -3.12 3.85 3.46
CA GLU A 84 -2.93 5.03 4.29
C GLU A 84 -3.46 4.84 5.72
N GLY A 85 -4.51 4.03 5.91
CA GLY A 85 -5.01 3.66 7.24
C GLY A 85 -3.97 2.92 8.07
N LEU A 86 -3.29 1.93 7.47
CA LEU A 86 -2.20 1.19 8.11
C LEU A 86 -1.00 2.09 8.45
N LEU A 87 -0.65 3.02 7.56
CA LEU A 87 0.43 3.98 7.81
C LEU A 87 0.07 4.97 8.93
N LYS A 88 -1.18 5.43 9.01
CA LYS A 88 -1.62 6.34 10.08
C LYS A 88 -1.75 5.65 11.44
N GLU A 89 -2.07 4.35 11.44
CA GLU A 89 -2.11 3.49 12.63
C GLU A 89 -0.68 3.21 13.15
N LEU A 90 0.27 2.93 12.25
CA LEU A 90 1.70 2.80 12.56
C LEU A 90 2.28 4.09 13.17
N PHE A 91 1.99 5.27 12.61
CA PHE A 91 2.54 6.55 13.08
C PHE A 91 1.66 7.32 14.08
N SER A 92 0.66 6.67 14.69
CA SER A 92 -0.18 7.25 15.73
C SER A 92 0.59 7.42 17.06
N PRO A 93 0.30 8.44 17.91
CA PRO A 93 1.07 8.72 19.13
C PRO A 93 1.04 7.60 20.19
N GLU A 94 0.05 6.69 20.12
CA GLU A 94 -0.07 5.51 21.00
C GLU A 94 0.73 4.30 20.46
N ALA A 95 0.79 4.12 19.14
CA ALA A 95 1.67 3.12 18.51
C ALA A 95 3.12 3.62 18.38
N LEU A 96 3.34 4.94 18.38
CA LEU A 96 4.64 5.61 18.25
C LEU A 96 5.68 5.14 19.28
N PRO A 97 5.39 4.99 20.59
CA PRO A 97 6.35 4.42 21.55
C PRO A 97 6.68 2.95 21.28
N HIS A 98 5.74 2.16 20.74
CA HIS A 98 5.96 0.76 20.37
C HIS A 98 6.72 0.62 19.04
N LEU A 99 6.44 1.52 18.10
CA LEU A 99 7.11 1.64 16.80
C LEU A 99 8.53 2.19 16.98
N THR A 100 8.73 3.18 17.86
CA THR A 100 10.09 3.62 18.26
C THR A 100 10.82 2.50 18.99
N HIS A 101 10.19 1.68 19.83
CA HIS A 101 10.83 0.49 20.45
C HIS A 101 11.16 -0.63 19.43
N THR A 102 10.52 -0.69 18.26
CA THR A 102 10.84 -1.67 17.20
C THR A 102 11.84 -1.13 16.18
N LEU A 103 11.84 0.18 15.91
CA LEU A 103 12.83 0.86 15.06
C LEU A 103 14.14 1.17 15.79
N THR A 104 14.06 1.44 17.09
CA THR A 104 15.16 1.44 18.04
C THR A 104 14.89 0.31 19.03
N PRO A 105 15.14 -0.96 18.64
CA PRO A 105 15.19 -1.99 19.66
C PRO A 105 16.22 -1.53 20.67
N THR A 106 15.83 -1.38 21.94
CA THR A 106 16.82 -1.54 23.00
C THR A 106 17.23 -3.00 22.94
N LEU A 107 18.07 -3.31 21.97
CA LEU A 107 19.12 -4.28 22.12
C LEU A 107 19.86 -3.76 23.36
N ASN A 108 19.42 -4.22 24.53
CA ASN A 108 20.35 -4.52 25.58
C ASN A 108 20.77 -5.95 25.27
N PRO A 109 21.79 -6.16 24.41
CA PRO A 109 22.23 -7.50 24.05
C PRO A 109 22.92 -8.21 25.23
N TRP A 110 22.92 -7.61 26.42
CA TRP A 110 23.74 -8.02 27.54
C TRP A 110 22.88 -8.55 28.69
N PRO A 111 23.09 -9.81 29.13
CA PRO A 111 22.42 -10.37 30.30
C PRO A 111 22.74 -9.56 31.57
N ALA A 112 21.91 -9.75 32.62
CA ALA A 112 21.96 -8.96 33.86
C ALA A 112 23.34 -8.87 34.54
N GLN A 113 24.24 -9.80 34.22
CA GLN A 113 25.63 -9.89 34.69
C GLN A 113 26.47 -8.65 34.31
N ILE A 114 26.20 -8.00 33.17
CA ILE A 114 26.99 -6.85 32.69
C ILE A 114 26.53 -5.52 33.30
N ARG A 115 25.28 -5.41 33.75
CA ARG A 115 24.78 -4.21 34.45
C ARG A 115 25.41 -4.00 35.81
N ALA A 116 25.82 -5.08 36.49
CA ALA A 116 26.55 -5.00 37.75
C ALA A 116 27.92 -4.32 37.58
N ALA A 117 28.54 -4.42 36.40
CA ALA A 117 29.81 -3.78 36.10
C ALA A 117 29.70 -2.26 35.85
N GLN A 118 28.55 -1.78 35.35
CA GLN A 118 28.38 -0.36 35.00
C GLN A 118 27.97 0.53 36.18
N LYS A 119 27.25 0.00 37.18
CA LYS A 119 26.84 0.77 38.35
C LYS A 119 27.98 1.00 39.37
N GLY A 120 29.15 0.43 39.09
CA GLY A 120 30.37 0.57 39.88
C GLY A 120 31.48 1.29 39.11
N GLN A 121 31.25 2.51 38.61
CA GLN A 121 32.37 3.39 38.26
C GLN A 121 33.05 3.93 39.53
N LYS A 122 33.77 3.04 40.21
CA LYS A 122 35.05 3.35 40.83
C LYS A 122 35.98 2.20 40.48
N SER A 123 37.07 2.54 39.81
CA SER A 123 38.14 1.69 39.28
C SER A 123 37.82 0.88 38.02
N LEU A 124 38.55 1.22 36.96
CA LEU A 124 38.86 0.33 35.84
C LEU A 124 39.39 -1.01 36.42
N PRO A 125 39.07 -2.15 35.79
CA PRO A 125 40.11 -2.72 34.94
C PRO A 125 39.60 -3.35 33.63
N SER A 126 40.45 -3.23 32.61
CA SER A 126 40.62 -4.10 31.44
C SER A 126 39.43 -4.33 30.49
N ARG A 127 39.61 -3.81 29.26
CA ARG A 127 39.48 -4.50 27.94
C ARG A 127 38.55 -5.72 27.92
N PRO A 128 37.53 -5.79 27.03
CA PRO A 128 36.75 -7.02 26.85
C PRO A 128 37.73 -8.15 26.54
N ARG A 129 37.72 -9.19 27.38
CA ARG A 129 38.55 -10.38 27.24
C ARG A 129 38.20 -10.99 25.88
N GLY A 130 39.17 -11.15 24.99
CA GLY A 130 38.95 -11.65 23.62
C GLY A 130 38.27 -13.02 23.54
N GLU A 131 38.18 -13.75 24.65
CA GLU A 131 37.46 -15.03 24.75
C GLU A 131 35.93 -14.91 24.66
N GLU A 132 35.28 -13.89 25.23
CA GLU A 132 33.80 -13.79 25.20
C GLU A 132 33.28 -13.40 23.80
N VAL A 133 34.03 -12.56 23.08
CA VAL A 133 33.71 -12.22 21.69
C VAL A 133 33.98 -13.40 20.76
N ALA A 134 35.05 -14.16 21.01
CA ALA A 134 35.35 -15.40 20.28
C ALA A 134 34.26 -16.47 20.48
N ASP A 135 33.71 -16.57 21.68
CA ASP A 135 32.64 -17.52 22.02
C ASP A 135 31.31 -17.19 21.32
N VAL A 136 30.92 -15.91 21.28
CA VAL A 136 29.73 -15.46 20.54
C VAL A 136 29.89 -15.66 19.03
N THR A 137 31.09 -15.41 18.48
CA THR A 137 31.35 -15.68 17.05
C THR A 137 31.33 -17.17 16.75
N ALA A 138 31.87 -18.01 17.63
CA ALA A 138 31.84 -19.47 17.47
C ALA A 138 30.40 -20.02 17.52
N LEU A 139 29.54 -19.46 18.38
CA LEU A 139 28.12 -19.82 18.45
C LEU A 139 27.35 -19.42 17.19
N LEU A 140 27.62 -18.23 16.63
CA LEU A 140 27.01 -17.78 15.38
C LEU A 140 27.47 -18.60 14.18
N GLU A 141 28.75 -18.96 14.11
CA GLU A 141 29.26 -19.86 13.08
C GLU A 141 28.66 -21.27 13.22
N SER A 142 28.54 -21.78 14.45
CA SER A 142 27.88 -23.05 14.72
C SER A 142 26.40 -23.05 14.28
N THR A 143 25.63 -22.01 14.64
CA THR A 143 24.22 -21.89 14.23
C THR A 143 24.06 -21.69 12.71
N ARG A 144 24.97 -20.97 12.06
CA ARG A 144 25.02 -20.88 10.60
C ARG A 144 25.26 -22.24 9.96
N ASN A 145 26.20 -23.02 10.50
CA ASN A 145 26.50 -24.35 9.99
C ASN A 145 25.34 -25.32 10.18
N THR A 146 24.62 -25.26 11.30
CA THR A 146 23.42 -26.10 11.52
C THR A 146 22.27 -25.71 10.60
N LEU A 147 22.06 -24.41 10.35
CA LEU A 147 21.08 -23.93 9.38
C LEU A 147 21.42 -24.37 7.95
N ASP A 148 22.69 -24.29 7.54
CA ASP A 148 23.15 -24.78 6.23
C ASP A 148 22.99 -26.30 6.10
N GLN A 149 23.21 -27.04 7.19
CA GLN A 149 23.02 -28.49 7.22
C GLN A 149 21.53 -28.86 7.11
N LEU A 150 20.64 -28.20 7.86
CA LEU A 150 19.19 -28.36 7.74
C LEU A 150 18.71 -27.96 6.35
N HIS A 151 19.26 -26.89 5.79
CA HIS A 151 18.95 -26.47 4.44
C HIS A 151 19.30 -27.56 3.43
N LYS A 152 20.51 -28.13 3.51
CA LYS A 152 20.94 -29.28 2.69
C LYS A 152 20.02 -30.50 2.87
N GLN A 153 19.56 -30.75 4.09
CA GLN A 153 18.60 -31.83 4.37
C GLN A 153 17.24 -31.58 3.72
N CYS A 154 16.83 -30.33 3.50
CA CYS A 154 15.54 -29.98 2.88
C CYS A 154 15.63 -29.67 1.38
N VAL A 155 16.81 -29.73 0.75
CA VAL A 155 17.00 -29.44 -0.70
C VAL A 155 16.12 -30.35 -1.57
N PHE A 156 15.84 -31.58 -1.14
CA PHE A 156 14.97 -32.51 -1.88
C PHE A 156 13.54 -31.98 -2.08
N LEU A 157 13.02 -31.16 -1.15
CA LEU A 157 11.68 -30.56 -1.26
C LEU A 157 11.62 -29.46 -2.34
N ARG A 158 12.76 -28.89 -2.72
CA ARG A 158 12.86 -27.83 -3.73
C ARG A 158 12.96 -28.39 -5.15
N ASP A 159 13.58 -29.56 -5.31
CA ASP A 159 13.81 -30.21 -6.60
C ASP A 159 12.53 -30.83 -7.20
N GLU A 160 11.55 -31.22 -6.36
CA GLU A 160 10.22 -31.70 -6.77
C GLU A 160 9.38 -30.61 -7.47
N ALA A 161 9.67 -29.32 -7.24
CA ALA A 161 8.95 -28.23 -7.92
C ALA A 161 9.41 -28.00 -9.37
N THR A 162 10.55 -28.58 -9.79
CA THR A 162 11.17 -28.29 -11.09
C THR A 162 11.23 -29.51 -12.02
N ARG A 163 11.06 -30.73 -11.49
CA ARG A 163 10.92 -31.94 -12.32
C ARG A 163 9.45 -32.15 -12.68
N PRO A 164 9.11 -32.59 -13.91
CA PRO A 164 7.78 -33.12 -14.18
C PRO A 164 7.65 -34.41 -13.36
N SER A 165 7.07 -34.28 -12.17
CA SER A 165 6.83 -35.38 -11.24
C SER A 165 5.89 -36.37 -11.92
N VAL A 166 6.40 -37.53 -12.30
CA VAL A 166 5.57 -38.68 -12.63
C VAL A 166 5.04 -39.22 -11.31
N PHE A 167 4.10 -38.51 -10.69
CA PHE A 167 3.41 -39.00 -9.51
C PHE A 167 2.64 -40.26 -9.92
N SER A 168 2.99 -41.39 -9.30
CA SER A 168 2.13 -42.57 -9.37
C SER A 168 0.74 -42.18 -8.86
N VAL A 169 -0.31 -42.57 -9.58
CA VAL A 169 -1.72 -42.33 -9.18
C VAL A 169 -1.98 -42.79 -7.74
N CYS A 170 -1.26 -43.81 -7.27
CA CYS A 170 -1.31 -44.28 -5.89
C CYS A 170 -0.71 -43.28 -4.89
N ALA A 171 0.41 -42.62 -5.21
CA ALA A 171 1.04 -41.62 -4.35
C ALA A 171 0.16 -40.36 -4.25
N LEU A 172 -0.43 -39.94 -5.36
CA LEU A 172 -1.38 -38.82 -5.37
C LEU A 172 -2.64 -39.15 -4.56
N ARG A 173 -3.17 -40.37 -4.68
CA ARG A 173 -4.30 -40.82 -3.86
C ARG A 173 -3.98 -40.79 -2.37
N VAL A 174 -2.80 -41.27 -1.96
CA VAL A 174 -2.35 -41.22 -0.57
C VAL A 174 -2.22 -39.78 -0.08
N ALA A 175 -1.55 -38.90 -0.85
CA ALA A 175 -1.40 -37.50 -0.48
C ALA A 175 -2.75 -36.77 -0.33
N VAL A 176 -3.71 -37.05 -1.22
CA VAL A 176 -5.08 -36.49 -1.14
C VAL A 176 -5.82 -37.03 0.08
N CYS A 177 -5.68 -38.31 0.40
CA CYS A 177 -6.27 -38.90 1.61
C CYS A 177 -5.65 -38.30 2.88
N ASP A 178 -4.33 -38.14 2.93
CA ASP A 178 -3.62 -37.55 4.06
C ASP A 178 -4.01 -36.09 4.25
N LEU A 179 -4.10 -35.31 3.17
CA LEU A 179 -4.57 -33.94 3.21
C LEU A 179 -6.01 -33.84 3.75
N ALA A 180 -6.91 -34.71 3.28
CA ALA A 180 -8.28 -34.74 3.77
C ALA A 180 -8.35 -35.07 5.26
N GLN A 181 -7.49 -35.96 5.75
CA GLN A 181 -7.39 -36.28 7.18
C GLN A 181 -6.84 -35.09 7.97
N ILE A 182 -5.77 -34.45 7.52
CA ILE A 182 -5.18 -33.27 8.17
C ILE A 182 -6.20 -32.13 8.23
N MET A 183 -6.90 -31.84 7.12
CA MET A 183 -7.95 -30.83 7.11
C MET A 183 -9.10 -31.20 8.05
N GLY A 184 -9.50 -32.47 8.12
CA GLY A 184 -10.54 -32.92 9.05
C GLY A 184 -10.14 -32.73 10.50
N VAL A 185 -8.90 -33.08 10.86
CA VAL A 185 -8.35 -32.87 12.21
C VAL A 185 -8.23 -31.39 12.52
N PHE A 186 -7.70 -30.58 11.59
CA PHE A 186 -7.61 -29.14 11.74
C PHE A 186 -8.98 -28.51 11.94
N ASN A 187 -9.97 -28.87 11.12
CA ASN A 187 -11.33 -28.32 11.23
C ASN A 187 -11.96 -28.71 12.57
N ARG A 188 -11.74 -29.93 13.06
CA ARG A 188 -12.21 -30.33 14.38
C ARG A 188 -11.58 -29.51 15.50
N VAL A 189 -10.26 -29.32 15.47
CA VAL A 189 -9.54 -28.49 16.45
C VAL A 189 -9.98 -27.03 16.36
N TYR A 190 -10.19 -26.51 15.15
CA TYR A 190 -10.71 -25.17 14.91
C TYR A 190 -12.10 -25.02 15.54
N GLU A 191 -13.01 -25.94 15.28
CA GLU A 191 -14.38 -25.92 15.80
C GLU A 191 -14.45 -26.10 17.32
N THR A 192 -13.59 -26.93 17.93
CA THR A 192 -13.60 -27.16 19.38
C THR A 192 -12.87 -26.08 20.17
N ASP A 193 -11.70 -25.65 19.70
CA ASP A 193 -10.76 -24.90 20.53
C ASP A 193 -10.64 -23.43 20.10
N PHE A 194 -10.81 -23.13 18.80
CA PHE A 194 -10.55 -21.80 18.25
C PHE A 194 -11.82 -21.02 17.89
N ARG A 195 -12.93 -21.70 17.60
CA ARG A 195 -14.18 -21.09 17.15
C ARG A 195 -14.76 -20.08 18.13
N SER A 196 -14.61 -20.32 19.44
CA SER A 196 -15.04 -19.39 20.48
C SER A 196 -14.23 -18.08 20.52
N TYR A 197 -13.00 -18.09 20.02
CA TYR A 197 -12.15 -16.90 19.94
C TYR A 197 -12.44 -16.08 18.68
N VAL A 198 -12.79 -16.74 17.57
CA VAL A 198 -13.05 -16.10 16.27
C VAL A 198 -14.47 -15.54 16.17
N ASN A 199 -15.48 -16.19 16.78
CA ASN A 199 -16.87 -15.71 16.78
C ASN A 199 -17.18 -14.71 17.91
N ARG A 200 -16.18 -13.99 18.43
CA ARG A 200 -16.47 -12.85 19.30
C ARG A 200 -17.04 -11.72 18.47
N ASP A 201 -18.09 -11.07 18.98
CA ASP A 201 -18.58 -9.84 18.39
C ASP A 201 -17.42 -8.86 18.19
N PRO A 202 -17.30 -8.22 17.01
CA PRO A 202 -16.25 -7.26 16.77
C PRO A 202 -16.28 -6.21 17.89
N PRO A 203 -15.13 -5.86 18.49
CA PRO A 203 -15.10 -4.91 19.60
C PRO A 203 -15.76 -3.60 19.14
N SER A 204 -16.81 -3.19 19.83
CA SER A 204 -17.61 -2.03 19.45
C SER A 204 -16.73 -0.78 19.43
N LEU A 205 -16.54 -0.19 18.24
CA LEU A 205 -15.81 1.07 18.08
C LEU A 205 -16.62 2.18 18.77
N ARG A 206 -16.11 2.66 19.90
CA ARG A 206 -16.72 3.73 20.72
C ARG A 206 -16.81 5.06 19.95
N PRO A 207 -17.73 5.98 20.33
CA PRO A 207 -18.20 7.10 19.51
C PRO A 207 -17.20 8.27 19.43
N HIS A 208 -16.02 8.06 18.85
CA HIS A 208 -15.01 9.11 18.65
C HIS A 208 -15.19 9.83 17.29
N THR A 209 -16.36 9.74 16.67
CA THR A 209 -16.66 10.39 15.38
C THR A 209 -16.78 11.92 15.49
N HIS A 210 -16.97 12.47 16.69
CA HIS A 210 -17.09 13.92 16.88
C HIS A 210 -15.76 14.66 16.68
N THR A 211 -14.63 14.09 17.11
CA THR A 211 -13.31 14.75 16.98
C THR A 211 -12.87 14.89 15.51
N PHE A 212 -13.10 13.85 14.69
CA PHE A 212 -12.81 13.92 13.25
C PHE A 212 -13.68 14.96 12.54
N ARG A 213 -14.97 15.07 12.90
CA ARG A 213 -15.85 16.09 12.34
C ARG A 213 -15.37 17.49 12.73
N THR A 214 -15.03 17.72 14.00
CA THR A 214 -14.54 19.02 14.49
C THR A 214 -13.25 19.44 13.80
N VAL A 215 -12.28 18.53 13.67
CA VAL A 215 -11.01 18.81 12.99
C VAL A 215 -11.23 19.12 11.52
N HIS A 216 -12.08 18.35 10.83
CA HIS A 216 -12.42 18.63 9.44
C HIS A 216 -13.06 20.02 9.26
N THR A 217 -14.00 20.41 10.12
CA THR A 217 -14.60 21.76 10.06
C THR A 217 -13.59 22.88 10.33
N LEU A 218 -12.68 22.70 11.29
CA LEU A 218 -11.65 23.70 11.60
C LEU A 218 -10.63 23.84 10.46
N LEU A 219 -10.21 22.72 9.88
CA LEU A 219 -9.26 22.72 8.77
C LEU A 219 -9.88 23.30 7.50
N SER A 220 -11.16 23.02 7.26
CA SER A 220 -11.92 23.65 6.18
C SER A 220 -12.06 25.15 6.38
N ALA A 221 -12.33 25.62 7.60
CA ALA A 221 -12.40 27.05 7.90
C ALA A 221 -11.04 27.74 7.68
N CYS A 222 -9.95 27.12 8.14
CA CYS A 222 -8.60 27.62 7.92
C CYS A 222 -8.26 27.73 6.42
N ASN A 223 -8.59 26.70 5.63
CA ASN A 223 -8.37 26.74 4.18
C ASN A 223 -9.16 27.88 3.50
N THR A 224 -10.42 28.11 3.91
CA THR A 224 -11.21 29.23 3.37
C THR A 224 -10.65 30.59 3.78
N GLU A 225 -10.11 30.74 4.99
CA GLU A 225 -9.44 31.98 5.41
C GLU A 225 -8.17 32.24 4.61
N LEU A 226 -7.39 31.20 4.33
CA LEU A 226 -6.19 31.30 3.48
C LEU A 226 -6.54 31.70 2.04
N GLU A 227 -7.60 31.14 1.46
CA GLU A 227 -8.10 31.54 0.14
C GLU A 227 -8.58 33.00 0.13
N MET A 228 -9.28 33.44 1.18
CA MET A 228 -9.70 34.83 1.35
C MET A 228 -8.50 35.78 1.44
N LEU A 229 -7.47 35.41 2.21
CA LEU A 229 -6.23 36.19 2.31
C LEU A 229 -5.48 36.26 0.98
N GLN A 230 -5.45 35.17 0.22
CA GLN A 230 -4.89 35.15 -1.13
C GLN A 230 -5.65 36.10 -2.07
N GLN A 231 -6.98 36.08 -2.04
CA GLN A 231 -7.80 37.02 -2.82
C GLN A 231 -7.59 38.47 -2.39
N LEU A 232 -7.44 38.73 -1.09
CA LEU A 232 -7.14 40.07 -0.56
C LEU A 232 -5.77 40.58 -1.04
N LEU A 233 -4.76 39.71 -1.08
CA LEU A 233 -3.45 40.05 -1.63
C LEU A 233 -3.53 40.39 -3.13
N VAL A 234 -4.23 39.57 -3.92
CA VAL A 234 -4.40 39.81 -5.36
C VAL A 234 -5.16 41.12 -5.62
N THR A 235 -6.23 41.37 -4.88
CA THR A 235 -7.01 42.61 -4.99
C THR A 235 -6.22 43.83 -4.52
N SER A 236 -5.38 43.71 -3.49
CA SER A 236 -4.48 44.78 -3.05
C SER A 236 -3.44 45.12 -4.11
N VAL A 237 -2.88 44.13 -4.79
CA VAL A 237 -1.93 44.35 -5.90
C VAL A 237 -2.66 45.06 -7.04
N SER A 238 -3.85 44.57 -7.44
CA SER A 238 -4.67 45.21 -8.46
C SER A 238 -5.05 46.65 -8.10
N LEU A 239 -5.43 46.91 -6.84
CA LEU A 239 -5.73 48.26 -6.37
C LEU A 239 -4.49 49.16 -6.46
N SER A 240 -3.32 48.68 -6.02
CA SER A 240 -2.05 49.41 -6.13
C SER A 240 -1.75 49.78 -7.59
N ASP A 241 -1.97 48.86 -8.52
CA ASP A 241 -1.76 49.11 -9.94
C ASP A 241 -2.79 50.10 -10.51
N THR A 242 -4.07 50.03 -10.13
CA THR A 242 -5.05 51.06 -10.51
C THR A 242 -4.72 52.44 -9.92
N VAL A 243 -4.19 52.50 -8.70
CA VAL A 243 -3.74 53.75 -8.08
C VAL A 243 -2.55 54.31 -8.84
N LYS A 244 -1.57 53.49 -9.20
CA LYS A 244 -0.45 53.90 -10.06
C LYS A 244 -0.95 54.41 -11.41
N ASP A 245 -1.89 53.71 -12.04
CA ASP A 245 -2.49 54.15 -13.31
C ASP A 245 -3.19 55.51 -13.19
N VAL A 246 -3.89 55.77 -12.09
CA VAL A 246 -4.52 57.08 -11.83
C VAL A 246 -3.46 58.18 -11.59
N HIS A 247 -2.31 57.83 -11.02
CA HIS A 247 -1.20 58.76 -10.82
C HIS A 247 -0.43 59.06 -12.13
N THR A 248 -0.31 58.09 -13.03
CA THR A 248 0.46 58.22 -14.28
C THR A 248 -0.35 58.77 -15.45
N HIS A 249 -1.64 58.44 -15.56
CA HIS A 249 -2.47 58.87 -16.67
C HIS A 249 -3.07 60.27 -16.45
N PRO A 250 -2.97 61.19 -17.43
CA PRO A 250 -3.59 62.51 -17.32
C PRO A 250 -5.10 62.41 -17.54
N ARG A 251 -5.85 62.23 -16.44
CA ARG A 251 -7.31 62.02 -16.47
C ARG A 251 -8.13 63.23 -16.04
N TYR A 252 -7.50 64.25 -15.43
CA TYR A 252 -8.19 65.39 -14.84
C TYR A 252 -7.99 66.63 -15.69
N TRP A 253 -9.07 67.38 -15.96
CA TRP A 253 -9.00 68.58 -16.80
C TRP A 253 -8.73 69.82 -15.95
N SER A 254 -7.66 70.56 -16.23
CA SER A 254 -7.39 71.86 -15.61
C SER A 254 -6.62 72.76 -16.57
N ARG A 255 -6.85 74.07 -16.48
CA ARG A 255 -6.17 75.10 -17.31
C ARG A 255 -6.18 74.77 -18.82
N GLY A 256 -7.25 74.15 -19.32
CA GLY A 256 -7.42 73.87 -20.76
C GLY A 256 -6.74 72.61 -21.29
N HIS A 257 -6.06 71.82 -20.46
CA HIS A 257 -5.42 70.56 -20.87
C HIS A 257 -5.64 69.44 -19.82
N ARG A 258 -5.41 68.17 -20.22
CA ARG A 258 -5.42 67.04 -19.28
C ARG A 258 -4.15 67.04 -18.45
N GLN A 259 -4.29 66.93 -17.13
CA GLN A 259 -3.21 66.83 -16.16
C GLN A 259 -3.34 65.53 -15.35
N THR A 260 -2.22 65.09 -14.79
CA THR A 260 -2.15 63.93 -13.88
C THR A 260 -2.60 64.33 -12.47
N LEU A 261 -3.07 63.36 -11.67
CA LEU A 261 -3.53 63.63 -10.29
C LEU A 261 -2.48 64.37 -9.42
N PRO A 262 -1.18 64.02 -9.42
CA PRO A 262 -0.20 64.66 -8.54
C PRO A 262 0.06 66.12 -8.92
N THR A 263 0.08 66.42 -10.22
CA THR A 263 0.29 67.79 -10.72
C THR A 263 -0.86 68.71 -10.36
N GLN A 264 -2.11 68.20 -10.40
CA GLN A 264 -3.27 68.93 -9.89
C GLN A 264 -3.22 69.15 -8.37
N LEU A 265 -2.81 68.15 -7.60
CA LEU A 265 -2.69 68.26 -6.15
C LEU A 265 -1.63 69.30 -5.74
N GLU A 266 -0.49 69.32 -6.44
CA GLU A 266 0.55 70.34 -6.26
C GLU A 266 0.06 71.74 -6.64
N ASP A 267 -0.69 71.87 -7.75
CA ASP A 267 -1.26 73.14 -8.18
C ASP A 267 -2.26 73.70 -7.16
N LEU A 268 -3.13 72.85 -6.61
CA LEU A 268 -4.04 73.23 -5.52
C LEU A 268 -3.27 73.59 -4.25
N THR A 269 -2.29 72.77 -3.87
CA THR A 269 -1.46 73.04 -2.69
C THR A 269 -0.73 74.37 -2.81
N ARG A 270 -0.19 74.70 -4.00
CA ARG A 270 0.43 76.00 -4.26
C ARG A 270 -0.57 77.15 -4.19
N ARG A 271 -1.78 77.00 -4.71
CA ARG A 271 -2.84 78.03 -4.62
C ARG A 271 -3.24 78.35 -3.19
N TYR A 272 -3.32 77.35 -2.32
CA TYR A 272 -3.67 77.55 -0.91
C TYR A 272 -2.48 77.88 0.00
N ARG A 273 -1.23 77.77 -0.51
CA ARG A 273 -0.01 78.12 0.23
C ARG A 273 0.44 79.57 0.03
N VAL A 274 -0.05 80.26 -1.00
CA VAL A 274 0.13 81.71 -1.13
C VAL A 274 -0.94 82.38 -0.27
N PRO A 275 -0.60 83.08 0.83
CA PRO A 275 -1.56 83.88 1.56
C PRO A 275 -2.04 85.00 0.62
N HIS A 276 -3.35 85.11 0.43
CA HIS A 276 -3.91 86.32 -0.17
C HIS A 276 -3.50 87.54 0.69
N PRO A 277 -2.96 88.62 0.10
CA PRO A 277 -2.75 89.88 0.82
C PRO A 277 -4.07 90.53 1.22
#